data_AF-A0A8H3LHD2-F1
#
_entry.id   AF-A0A8H3LHD2-F1
#
_cell.length_a   1.000
_cell.length_b   1.000
_cell.length_c   1.000
_cell.angle_alpha   90.00
_cell.angle_beta   90.00
_cell.angle_gamma   90.00
#
_symmetry.space_group_name_H-M   'P 1'
#
loop_
_entity.id
_entity.type
_entity.pdbx_description
1 polymer ?
#
loop_
_entity_poly.entity_id
_entity_poly.type
_entity_poly.pdbx_seq_one_letter_code
_entity_poly.pdbx_strand_id
1 'polypeptide(L)'
;MKRWESRISGLNLLTTHTLNQVWKFFHIMKLVLKLGLGKWVEIGNSGMFRPEMLEPMGLDPEVRVIAWGLGLERPAMIKYGLENIRELLGHKVNLAMIENNPICAFDLI
;
A
#
# COMPACT_ATOMS: atom_id res chain seq x y z
N MET A 1 -9.62 -7.16 4.78
CA MET A 1 -10.06 -8.25 3.91
C MET A 1 -11.57 -8.42 3.96
N LYS A 2 -12.16 -8.97 5.02
CA LYS A 2 -13.63 -9.18 5.14
C LYS A 2 -14.51 -7.95 4.80
N ARG A 3 -14.11 -6.75 5.23
CA ARG A 3 -14.83 -5.48 4.98
C ARG A 3 -14.84 -5.06 3.49
N TRP A 4 -13.82 -5.46 2.73
CA TRP A 4 -13.67 -5.11 1.31
C TRP A 4 -14.30 -6.15 0.40
N GLU A 5 -14.19 -7.44 0.72
CA GLU A 5 -14.88 -8.55 0.03
C GLU A 5 -16.39 -8.31 -0.07
N SER A 6 -16.99 -7.76 1.00
CA SER A 6 -18.40 -7.35 1.04
C SER A 6 -18.77 -6.21 0.08
N ARG A 7 -17.81 -5.43 -0.44
CA ARG A 7 -18.07 -4.34 -1.40
C ARG A 7 -17.94 -4.77 -2.85
N ILE A 8 -17.23 -5.87 -3.13
CA ILE A 8 -16.99 -6.37 -4.49
C ILE A 8 -18.14 -7.28 -4.95
N SER A 9 -18.97 -7.78 -4.04
CA SER A 9 -20.15 -8.60 -4.35
C SER A 9 -21.22 -7.88 -5.18
N GLY A 10 -21.11 -6.56 -5.39
CA GLY A 10 -21.99 -5.77 -6.26
C GLY A 10 -21.46 -5.54 -7.69
N LEU A 11 -20.28 -6.05 -8.04
CA LEU A 11 -19.70 -5.94 -9.40
C LEU A 11 -19.93 -7.24 -10.20
N ASN A 12 -20.19 -7.10 -11.51
CA ASN A 12 -20.45 -8.20 -12.44
C ASN A 12 -19.48 -9.39 -12.25
N LEU A 13 -20.01 -10.61 -12.34
CA LEU A 13 -19.32 -11.89 -12.10
C LEU A 13 -17.99 -12.06 -12.87
N LEU A 14 -17.88 -11.48 -14.08
CA LEU A 14 -16.66 -11.52 -14.91
C LEU A 14 -15.56 -10.58 -14.39
N THR A 15 -15.92 -9.39 -13.91
CA THR A 15 -14.99 -8.43 -13.29
C THR A 15 -14.57 -8.86 -11.89
N THR A 16 -15.47 -9.46 -11.11
CA THR A 16 -15.13 -10.03 -9.80
C THR A 16 -14.23 -11.24 -9.93
N HIS A 17 -14.38 -12.07 -10.97
CA HIS A 17 -13.49 -13.20 -11.19
C HIS A 17 -12.06 -12.74 -11.50
N THR A 18 -11.86 -11.86 -12.48
CA THR A 18 -10.54 -11.32 -12.83
C THR A 18 -9.90 -10.55 -11.68
N LEU A 19 -10.64 -9.70 -10.97
CA LEU A 19 -10.13 -8.99 -9.80
C LEU A 19 -9.78 -9.96 -8.65
N ASN A 20 -10.62 -10.96 -8.35
CA ASN A 20 -10.31 -11.96 -7.32
C ASN A 20 -9.13 -12.86 -7.67
N GLN A 21 -8.79 -13.03 -8.95
CA GLN A 21 -7.57 -13.75 -9.34
C GLN A 21 -6.33 -12.91 -9.06
N VAL A 22 -6.33 -11.61 -9.40
CA VAL A 22 -5.17 -10.70 -9.20
C VAL A 22 -4.66 -10.72 -7.75
N TRP A 23 -5.58 -10.68 -6.79
CA TRP A 23 -5.24 -10.67 -5.36
C TRP A 23 -4.86 -12.05 -4.80
N LYS A 24 -5.20 -13.15 -5.50
CA LYS A 24 -4.81 -14.49 -5.09
C LYS A 24 -3.35 -14.79 -5.44
N PHE A 25 -2.70 -14.08 -6.37
CA PHE A 25 -1.35 -14.42 -6.83
C PHE A 25 -0.20 -14.12 -5.86
N PHE A 26 -0.50 -13.56 -4.69
CA PHE A 26 0.49 -13.22 -3.67
C PHE A 26 0.20 -13.95 -2.35
N HIS A 27 1.25 -14.50 -1.75
CA HIS A 27 1.23 -14.76 -0.30
C HIS A 27 1.42 -13.43 0.42
N ILE A 28 0.32 -12.80 0.83
CA ILE A 28 0.33 -11.46 1.41
C ILE A 28 0.74 -11.52 2.89
N MET A 29 1.81 -10.81 3.22
CA MET A 29 2.26 -10.51 4.56
C MET A 29 2.07 -9.01 4.84
N LYS A 30 1.42 -8.70 5.96
CA LYS A 30 1.18 -7.32 6.39
C LYS A 30 2.44 -6.74 7.03
N LEU A 31 2.87 -5.58 6.55
CA LEU A 31 3.93 -4.82 7.21
C LEU A 31 3.32 -3.83 8.19
N VAL A 32 3.72 -3.95 9.45
CA VAL A 32 3.20 -3.13 10.56
C VAL A 32 4.40 -2.53 11.27
N LEU A 33 4.44 -1.20 11.43
CA LEU A 33 5.43 -0.57 12.31
C LEU A 33 4.74 0.10 13.50
N LYS A 34 5.49 0.19 14.58
CA LYS A 34 5.13 0.96 15.77
C LYS A 34 5.64 2.38 15.57
N LEU A 35 4.81 3.22 14.98
CA LEU A 35 5.07 4.66 14.90
C LEU A 35 4.78 5.26 16.29
N GLY A 36 5.52 6.30 16.71
CA GLY A 36 5.59 6.86 18.08
C GLY A 36 4.28 7.22 18.81
N LEU A 37 3.13 6.94 18.20
CA LEU A 37 1.77 6.99 18.74
C LEU A 37 1.39 5.79 19.64
N GLY A 38 2.35 4.89 19.93
CA GLY A 38 2.12 3.71 20.80
C GLY A 38 1.22 2.63 20.20
N LYS A 39 0.75 2.81 18.96
CA LYS A 39 -0.12 1.88 18.24
C LYS A 39 0.59 1.25 17.06
N TRP A 40 0.26 0.00 16.79
CA TRP A 40 0.69 -0.72 15.59
C TRP A 40 -0.12 -0.22 14.39
N VAL A 41 0.57 0.37 13.40
CA VAL A 41 -0.05 0.89 12.19
C VAL A 41 0.42 0.07 11.00
N GLU A 42 -0.52 -0.42 10.20
CA GLU A 42 -0.24 -1.10 8.93
C GLU A 42 0.24 -0.06 7.91
N ILE A 43 1.39 -0.31 7.29
CA ILE A 43 2.09 0.68 6.44
C ILE A 43 2.21 0.21 5.02
N GLY A 44 2.17 -1.11 4.83
CA GLY A 44 2.15 -1.69 3.51
C GLY A 44 1.86 -3.17 3.56
N ASN A 45 1.78 -3.72 2.37
CA ASN A 45 1.67 -5.15 2.16
C ASN A 45 2.93 -5.60 1.43
N SER A 46 3.38 -6.78 1.79
CA SER A 46 4.47 -7.47 1.10
C SER A 46 3.98 -8.86 0.72
N GLY A 47 4.67 -9.51 -0.19
CA GLY A 47 4.35 -10.88 -0.53
C GLY A 47 5.30 -11.49 -1.53
N MET A 48 5.20 -12.81 -1.62
CA MET A 48 5.90 -13.59 -2.62
C MET A 48 4.91 -13.95 -3.73
N PHE A 49 5.35 -13.77 -4.97
CA PHE A 49 4.58 -14.18 -6.13
C PHE A 49 4.51 -15.71 -6.19
N ARG A 50 3.34 -16.23 -6.57
CA ARG A 50 3.23 -17.66 -6.88
C ARG A 50 3.80 -17.99 -8.26
N PRO A 51 4.34 -19.20 -8.47
CA PRO A 51 4.92 -19.62 -9.75
C PRO A 51 3.95 -19.47 -10.92
N GLU A 52 2.66 -19.78 -10.71
CA GLU A 52 1.64 -19.75 -11.79
C GLU A 52 1.42 -18.34 -12.38
N MET A 53 1.85 -17.30 -11.67
CA MET A 53 1.80 -15.92 -12.14
C MET A 53 3.06 -15.51 -12.90
N LEU A 54 4.20 -16.14 -12.60
CA LEU A 54 5.50 -15.86 -13.21
C LEU A 54 5.66 -16.60 -14.55
N GLU A 55 5.05 -17.77 -14.69
CA GLU A 55 5.03 -18.58 -15.92
C GLU A 55 4.60 -17.80 -17.18
N PRO A 56 3.46 -17.06 -17.22
CA PRO A 56 3.07 -16.28 -18.40
C PRO A 56 3.97 -15.06 -18.67
N MET A 57 4.85 -14.68 -17.73
CA MET A 57 5.85 -13.61 -17.93
C MET A 57 7.16 -14.14 -18.53
N GLY A 58 7.28 -15.44 -18.77
CA GLY A 58 8.47 -16.08 -19.35
C GLY A 58 9.64 -16.20 -18.36
N LEU A 59 9.35 -16.12 -17.06
CA LEU A 59 10.34 -16.35 -16.00
C LEU A 59 10.46 -17.85 -15.70
N ASP A 60 11.67 -18.30 -15.42
CA ASP A 60 11.95 -19.70 -15.08
C ASP A 60 11.16 -20.11 -13.80
N PRO A 61 10.54 -21.31 -13.76
CA PRO A 61 9.81 -21.81 -12.58
C PRO A 61 10.62 -21.84 -11.27
N GLU A 62 11.95 -21.88 -11.33
CA GLU A 62 12.81 -21.84 -10.15
C GLU A 62 13.01 -20.42 -9.59
N VAL A 63 12.63 -19.38 -10.34
CA VAL A 63 12.79 -17.99 -9.92
C VAL A 63 11.71 -17.60 -8.91
N ARG A 64 12.16 -17.12 -7.75
CA ARG A 64 11.29 -16.65 -6.67
C ARG A 64 11.36 -15.14 -6.58
N VAL A 65 10.22 -14.48 -6.80
CA VAL A 65 10.10 -13.02 -6.73
C VAL A 65 9.38 -12.62 -5.46
N ILE A 66 9.99 -11.68 -4.73
CA ILE A 66 9.36 -10.98 -3.62
C ILE A 66 9.01 -9.56 -4.06
N ALA A 67 7.87 -9.06 -3.62
CA ALA A 67 7.50 -7.66 -3.81
C ALA A 67 6.89 -7.09 -2.54
N TRP A 68 7.05 -5.78 -2.39
CA TRP A 68 6.40 -5.01 -1.34
C TRP A 68 5.84 -3.72 -1.93
N GLY A 69 4.74 -3.28 -1.34
CA GLY A 69 4.09 -2.01 -1.64
C GLY A 69 3.80 -1.27 -0.35
N LEU A 70 4.34 -0.06 -0.24
CA LEU A 70 4.12 0.84 0.89
C LEU A 70 3.21 1.98 0.43
N GLY A 71 2.23 2.35 1.26
CA GLY A 71 1.47 3.58 1.06
C GLY A 71 2.24 4.74 1.67
N LEU A 72 2.66 5.71 0.85
CA LEU A 72 3.40 6.89 1.30
C LEU A 72 2.54 7.86 2.13
N GLU A 73 1.21 7.77 1.99
CA GLU A 73 0.27 8.72 2.54
C GLU A 73 0.22 8.65 4.07
N ARG A 74 0.22 7.44 4.64
CA ARG A 74 0.14 7.28 6.11
C ARG A 74 1.41 7.73 6.84
N PRO A 75 2.62 7.32 6.43
CA PRO A 75 3.86 7.84 7.02
C PRO A 75 3.98 9.36 6.90
N ALA A 76 3.61 9.93 5.75
CA ALA A 76 3.68 11.37 5.54
C ALA A 76 2.72 12.14 6.45
N MET A 77 1.46 11.67 6.57
CA MET A 77 0.50 12.27 7.52
C MET A 77 1.00 12.21 8.96
N ILE A 78 1.63 11.12 9.38
CA ILE A 78 2.18 10.98 10.73
C ILE A 78 3.39 11.90 10.94
N LYS A 79 4.26 12.03 9.93
CA LYS A 79 5.43 12.93 9.98
C LYS A 79 5.02 14.40 10.13
N TYR A 80 3.99 14.82 9.39
CA TYR A 80 3.49 16.19 9.41
C TYR A 80 2.37 16.44 10.44
N GLY A 81 1.95 15.43 11.20
CA GLY A 81 0.87 15.54 12.18
C GLY A 81 -0.51 15.87 11.57
N LEU A 82 -0.74 15.51 10.31
CA LEU A 82 -1.97 15.82 9.59
C LEU A 82 -3.04 14.74 9.85
N GLU A 83 -4.25 15.16 10.22
CA GLU A 83 -5.39 14.25 10.39
C GLU A 83 -6.09 13.92 9.06
N ASN A 84 -5.98 14.81 8.06
CA ASN A 84 -6.67 14.68 6.79
C ASN A 84 -5.70 14.58 5.60
N ILE A 85 -5.85 13.54 4.79
CA ILE A 85 -5.04 13.32 3.57
C ILE A 85 -5.17 14.46 2.55
N ARG A 86 -6.29 15.19 2.53
CA ARG A 86 -6.54 16.28 1.57
C ARG A 86 -5.62 17.49 1.80
N GLU A 87 -5.10 17.61 3.01
CA GLU A 87 -4.12 18.65 3.37
C GLU A 87 -2.72 18.29 2.86
N LEU A 88 -2.47 17.01 2.59
CA LEU A 88 -1.24 16.51 1.99
C LEU A 88 -1.33 16.43 0.46
N LEU A 89 -2.45 15.94 -0.07
CA LEU A 89 -2.65 15.65 -1.48
C LEU A 89 -3.97 16.26 -1.98
N GLY A 90 -3.88 17.24 -2.87
CA GLY A 90 -5.03 17.80 -3.58
C GLY A 90 -4.89 19.28 -3.90
N HIS A 91 -5.93 19.84 -4.52
CA HIS A 91 -6.00 21.26 -4.89
C HIS A 91 -6.24 22.20 -3.72
N LYS A 92 -6.56 21.67 -2.53
CA LYS A 92 -6.79 22.44 -1.30
C LYS A 92 -5.60 22.43 -0.34
N VAL A 93 -4.44 22.01 -0.84
CA VAL A 93 -3.18 22.02 -0.09
C VAL A 93 -2.84 23.44 0.35
N ASN A 94 -2.35 23.58 1.57
CA ASN A 94 -1.87 24.88 2.06
C ASN A 94 -0.46 25.16 1.49
N LEU A 95 -0.33 26.16 0.63
CA LEU A 95 0.95 26.52 0.01
C LEU A 95 1.98 26.98 1.04
N ALA A 96 1.54 27.70 2.08
CA ALA A 96 2.43 28.14 3.15
C ALA A 96 3.03 26.95 3.93
N MET A 97 2.32 25.83 4.02
CA MET A 97 2.87 24.60 4.61
C MET A 97 3.98 24.01 3.73
N ILE A 98 3.83 24.05 2.41
CA ILE A 98 4.85 23.53 1.48
C ILE A 98 6.11 24.38 1.54
N GLU A 99 5.95 25.71 1.53
CA GLU A 99 7.07 26.66 1.53
C GLU A 99 7.88 26.63 2.82
N ASN A 100 7.20 26.48 3.97
CA ASN A 100 7.87 26.49 5.27
C ASN A 100 8.37 25.12 5.71
N ASN A 101 7.95 24.03 5.06
CA ASN A 101 8.39 22.70 5.46
C ASN A 101 9.86 22.47 5.05
N PRO A 102 10.67 21.92 5.97
CA PRO A 102 12.01 21.47 5.59
C PRO A 102 11.92 20.33 4.58
N ILE A 103 13.03 20.09 3.87
CA ILE A 103 13.15 18.98 2.92
C ILE A 103 12.69 17.69 3.62
N CYS A 104 11.73 17.01 3.00
CA CYS A 104 11.24 15.74 3.51
C CYS A 104 12.28 14.63 3.29
N ALA A 105 13.34 14.66 4.09
CA ALA A 105 14.30 13.57 4.22
C ALA A 105 13.90 12.72 5.42
N PHE A 106 14.13 11.41 5.34
CA PHE A 106 14.26 10.65 6.58
C PHE A 106 15.61 11.03 7.15
N ASP A 107 15.63 11.61 8.35
CA ASP A 107 16.85 11.79 9.12
C ASP A 107 17.38 10.39 9.42
N LEU A 108 18.22 9.90 8.50
CA LEU A 108 18.87 8.60 8.62
C LEU A 108 19.76 8.67 9.86
N ILE A 109 19.47 7.77 10.79
CA ILE A 109 20.34 7.39 11.91
C ILE A 109 21.72 7.02 11.37
#